data_AF-A0A939XJN1-F1
#
_entry.id   AF-A0A939XJN1-F1
#
_cell.length_a   1.000
_cell.length_b   1.000
_cell.length_c   1.000
_cell.angle_alpha   90.00
_cell.angle_beta   90.00
_cell.angle_gamma   90.00
#
_symmetry.space_group_name_H-M   'P 1'
#
loop_
_entity.id
_entity.type
_entity.pdbx_description
1 polymer ?
#
loop_
_entity_poly.entity_id
_entity_poly.type
_entity_poly.pdbx_seq_one_letter_code
_entity_poly.pdbx_strand_id
1 'polypeptide(L)'
;MRVTVKHNHSKEEATERAKNFLQKLKEENGSRVDNLQEKWDGSTGDYSCTFNGMKFAAHIVVKDDEVVVDGKVPFFALPFKGVIENAIRDSMIKAMR
;
A
#
# COMPACT_ATOMS: atom_id res chain seq x y z
N MET A 1 -6.05 -4.52 9.12
CA MET A 1 -5.68 -5.76 8.41
C MET A 1 -4.20 -5.68 8.14
N ARG A 2 -3.47 -6.80 8.22
CA ARG A 2 -2.01 -6.79 8.08
C ARG A 2 -1.60 -7.77 6.99
N VAL A 3 -0.88 -7.27 6.00
CA VAL A 3 -0.32 -8.04 4.90
C VAL A 3 1.20 -7.98 5.02
N THR A 4 1.84 -9.14 4.99
CA THR A 4 3.30 -9.24 4.94
C THR A 4 3.70 -9.85 3.60
N VAL A 5 4.66 -9.22 2.93
CA VAL A 5 5.23 -9.66 1.66
C VAL A 5 6.75 -9.71 1.80
N LYS A 6 7.35 -10.87 1.55
CA LYS A 6 8.81 -11.03 1.57
C LYS A 6 9.44 -10.48 0.29
N HIS A 7 10.61 -9.87 0.40
CA HIS A 7 11.42 -9.43 -0.73
C HIS A 7 12.90 -9.70 -0.48
N ASN A 8 13.70 -9.72 -1.56
CA ASN A 8 15.15 -9.85 -1.50
C ASN A 8 15.89 -8.54 -1.83
N HIS A 9 15.19 -7.41 -1.85
CA HIS A 9 15.77 -6.09 -2.13
C HIS A 9 16.28 -5.43 -0.86
N SER A 10 17.32 -4.59 -0.98
CA SER A 10 17.78 -3.74 0.11
C SER A 10 16.66 -2.82 0.60
N LYS A 11 16.69 -2.47 1.89
CA LYS A 11 15.68 -1.64 2.54
C LYS A 11 15.43 -0.30 1.82
N GLU A 12 16.47 0.36 1.31
CA GLU A 12 16.30 1.59 0.51
C GLU A 12 15.58 1.32 -0.82
N GLU A 13 15.99 0.28 -1.56
CA GLU A 13 15.42 -0.06 -2.86
C GLU A 13 13.96 -0.50 -2.74
N ALA A 14 13.65 -1.31 -1.72
CA ALA A 14 12.28 -1.71 -1.39
C ALA A 14 11.40 -0.49 -1.03
N THR A 15 11.96 0.49 -0.31
CA THR A 15 11.26 1.74 0.03
C THR A 15 10.98 2.57 -1.21
N GLU A 16 11.95 2.73 -2.10
CA GLU A 16 11.79 3.48 -3.35
C GLU A 16 10.78 2.79 -4.29
N ARG A 17 10.82 1.46 -4.38
CA ARG A 17 9.83 0.68 -5.13
C ARG A 17 8.42 0.83 -4.57
N ALA A 18 8.25 0.82 -3.24
CA ALA A 18 6.95 1.02 -2.59
C ALA A 18 6.39 2.42 -2.87
N LYS A 19 7.23 3.46 -2.80
CA LYS A 19 6.89 4.85 -3.18
C LYS A 19 6.41 4.93 -4.63
N ASN A 20 7.23 4.44 -5.55
CA ASN A 20 6.93 4.45 -6.98
C ASN A 20 5.67 3.65 -7.32
N PHE A 21 5.42 2.55 -6.61
CA PHE A 21 4.22 1.74 -6.80
C PHE A 21 2.93 2.54 -6.53
N LEU A 22 2.88 3.36 -5.49
CA LEU A 22 1.67 4.12 -5.15
C LEU A 22 1.41 5.28 -6.12
N GLN A 23 2.47 5.87 -6.65
CA GLN A 23 2.37 6.81 -7.76
C GLN A 23 1.81 6.13 -9.01
N LYS A 24 2.36 4.97 -9.40
CA LYS A 24 1.84 4.16 -10.50
C LYS A 24 0.39 3.74 -10.29
N LEU A 25 0.02 3.34 -9.07
CA LEU A 25 -1.35 2.95 -8.74
C LEU A 25 -2.32 4.11 -9.00
N LYS A 26 -1.93 5.34 -8.63
CA LYS A 26 -2.72 6.55 -8.90
C LYS A 26 -2.79 6.85 -10.39
N GLU A 27 -1.70 6.69 -11.13
CA GLU A 27 -1.69 6.88 -12.59
C GLU A 27 -2.57 5.83 -13.31
N GLU A 28 -2.46 4.56 -12.93
CA GLU A 28 -3.21 3.44 -13.53
C GLU A 28 -4.69 3.43 -13.13
N ASN A 29 -5.02 3.82 -11.89
CA ASN A 29 -6.40 3.85 -11.41
C ASN A 29 -7.05 5.24 -11.54
N GLY A 30 -6.28 6.23 -12.01
CA GLY A 30 -6.73 7.57 -12.39
C GLY A 30 -7.79 8.16 -11.46
N SER A 31 -8.93 8.50 -12.05
CA SER A 31 -10.10 9.15 -11.43
C SER A 31 -10.82 8.34 -10.34
N ARG A 32 -10.35 7.14 -10.02
CA ARG A 32 -10.93 6.30 -8.95
C ARG A 32 -10.23 6.52 -7.62
N VAL A 33 -8.99 7.03 -7.64
CA VAL A 33 -8.16 7.32 -6.46
C VAL A 33 -8.01 8.83 -6.30
N ASP A 34 -8.74 9.39 -5.35
CA ASP A 34 -8.69 10.79 -4.97
C ASP A 34 -7.93 10.99 -3.66
N ASN A 35 -7.42 12.21 -3.44
CA ASN A 35 -6.79 12.61 -2.18
C ASN A 35 -5.74 11.62 -1.66
N LEU A 36 -4.91 11.08 -2.57
CA LEU A 36 -3.75 10.26 -2.19
C LEU A 36 -2.77 11.15 -1.41
N GLN A 37 -2.59 10.83 -0.15
CA GLN A 37 -1.55 11.40 0.70
C GLN A 37 -0.61 10.29 1.15
N GLU A 38 0.67 10.57 1.01
CA GLU A 38 1.75 9.73 1.50
C GLU A 38 2.65 10.54 2.41
N LYS A 39 3.03 9.93 3.53
CA LYS A 39 3.97 10.50 4.47
C LYS A 39 4.98 9.44 4.85
N TRP A 40 6.19 9.58 4.32
CA TRP A 40 7.30 8.70 4.63
C TRP A 40 8.21 9.29 5.69
N ASP A 41 8.58 8.45 6.64
CA ASP A 41 9.63 8.67 7.62
C ASP A 41 10.62 7.50 7.50
N GLY A 42 11.74 7.74 6.79
CA GLY A 42 12.72 6.71 6.46
C GLY A 42 12.10 5.53 5.69
N SER A 43 12.04 4.38 6.36
CA SER A 43 11.51 3.11 5.83
C SER A 43 10.07 2.80 6.25
N THR A 44 9.40 3.76 6.91
CA THR A 44 8.00 3.66 7.28
C THR A 44 7.19 4.72 6.56
N GLY A 45 6.00 4.36 6.07
CA GLY A 45 5.16 5.23 5.26
C GLY A 45 3.70 5.13 5.68
N ASP A 46 3.12 6.24 6.09
CA ASP A 46 1.68 6.36 6.29
C ASP A 46 1.01 6.81 4.99
N TYR A 47 -0.06 6.12 4.65
CA TYR A 47 -0.81 6.30 3.43
C TYR A 47 -2.27 6.52 3.73
N SER A 48 -2.88 7.46 3.01
CA SER A 48 -4.32 7.62 2.97
C SER A 48 -4.78 7.98 1.57
N CYS A 49 -5.88 7.39 1.14
CA CYS A 49 -6.51 7.71 -0.14
C CYS A 49 -8.01 7.60 -0.04
N THR A 50 -8.71 8.24 -0.97
CA THR A 50 -10.15 8.09 -1.15
C THR A 50 -10.37 7.29 -2.41
N PHE A 51 -10.95 6.09 -2.31
CA PHE A 51 -11.29 5.29 -3.46
C PHE A 51 -12.82 5.17 -3.60
N ASN A 52 -13.38 5.64 -4.71
CA ASN A 52 -14.83 5.74 -4.93
C ASN A 52 -15.59 6.37 -3.74
N GLY A 53 -15.07 7.45 -3.15
CA GLY A 53 -15.66 8.14 -1.99
C GLY A 53 -15.43 7.49 -0.63
N MET A 54 -14.74 6.34 -0.57
CA MET A 54 -14.38 5.68 0.69
C MET A 54 -12.94 6.02 1.09
N LYS A 55 -12.74 6.48 2.33
CA LYS A 55 -11.40 6.74 2.87
C LYS A 55 -10.74 5.44 3.29
N PHE A 56 -9.56 5.19 2.75
CA PHE A 56 -8.67 4.10 3.11
C PHE A 56 -7.40 4.68 3.72
N ALA A 57 -6.92 4.05 4.79
CA ALA A 57 -5.63 4.37 5.37
C ALA A 57 -4.80 3.08 5.46
N ALA A 58 -3.51 3.18 5.19
CA ALA A 58 -2.57 2.07 5.29
C ALA A 58 -1.26 2.57 5.89
N HIS A 59 -0.62 1.73 6.70
CA HIS A 59 0.71 1.99 7.26
C HIS A 59 1.67 0.94 6.71
N ILE A 60 2.70 1.37 6.00
CA ILE A 60 3.70 0.52 5.35
C ILE A 60 4.99 0.58 6.16
N VAL A 61 5.55 -0.58 6.47
CA VAL A 61 6.84 -0.74 7.14
C VAL A 61 7.72 -1.61 6.25
N VAL A 62 8.76 -1.01 5.70
CA VAL A 62 9.77 -1.71 4.91
C VAL A 62 10.88 -2.17 5.84
N LYS A 63 11.06 -3.48 5.93
CA LYS A 63 12.20 -4.11 6.61
C LYS A 63 13.19 -4.62 5.55
N ASP A 64 14.25 -5.27 6.01
CA ASP A 64 15.31 -5.77 5.13
C ASP A 64 14.86 -6.95 4.26
N ASP A 65 14.03 -7.87 4.78
CA ASP A 65 13.57 -9.06 4.06
C ASP A 65 12.05 -9.09 3.81
N GLU A 66 11.32 -8.11 4.34
CA GLU A 66 9.87 -8.07 4.26
C GLU A 66 9.30 -6.65 4.28
N VAL A 67 8.19 -6.45 3.58
CA VAL A 67 7.32 -5.29 3.73
C VAL A 67 6.05 -5.70 4.45
N VAL A 68 5.71 -4.95 5.48
CA VAL A 68 4.48 -5.09 6.25
C VAL A 68 3.55 -3.93 5.92
N VAL A 69 2.33 -4.24 5.48
CA VAL A 69 1.29 -3.26 5.17
C VAL A 69 0.12 -3.45 6.12
N ASP A 70 -0.13 -2.47 6.98
CA ASP A 70 -1.23 -2.44 7.93
C ASP A 70 -2.35 -1.51 7.44
N GLY A 71 -3.33 -2.08 6.74
CA GLY A 71 -4.49 -1.37 6.22
C GLY A 71 -5.58 -1.19 7.28
N LYS A 72 -6.00 0.03 7.57
CA LYS A 72 -7.21 0.32 8.35
C LYS A 72 -8.39 0.46 7.40
N VAL A 73 -9.20 -0.59 7.35
CA VAL A 73 -10.47 -0.61 6.61
C VAL A 73 -11.59 -0.25 7.57
N PRO A 74 -12.42 0.75 7.27
CA PRO A 74 -13.57 1.10 8.10
C PRO A 74 -14.63 -0.01 8.09
N PHE A 75 -15.47 -0.08 9.14
CA PHE A 75 -16.44 -1.16 9.35
C PHE A 75 -17.39 -1.38 8.16
N PHE A 76 -17.82 -0.29 7.51
CA PHE A 76 -18.70 -0.34 6.33
C PHE A 76 -18.03 -0.95 5.08
N ALA A 77 -16.69 -1.03 5.03
CA ALA A 77 -15.93 -1.62 3.93
C ALA A 77 -15.42 -3.05 4.26
N LEU A 78 -15.83 -3.64 5.39
CA LEU A 78 -15.50 -5.02 5.77
C LEU A 78 -15.84 -6.10 4.72
N PRO A 79 -16.98 -6.06 3.99
CA PRO A 79 -17.23 -7.07 2.96
C PRO A 79 -16.20 -7.02 1.81
N PHE A 80 -15.60 -5.86 1.56
CA PHE A 80 -14.54 -5.68 0.55
C PHE A 80 -13.13 -5.90 1.10
N LYS A 81 -12.98 -6.13 2.41
CA LYS A 81 -11.68 -6.32 3.09
C LYS A 81 -10.81 -7.35 2.39
N GLY A 82 -11.36 -8.52 2.05
CA GLY A 82 -10.60 -9.59 1.40
C GLY A 82 -10.14 -9.25 -0.01
N VAL A 83 -10.95 -8.49 -0.76
CA VAL A 83 -10.59 -8.02 -2.11
C VAL A 83 -9.48 -6.98 -2.02
N ILE A 84 -9.59 -6.03 -1.09
CA ILE A 84 -8.59 -4.99 -0.88
C ILE A 84 -7.27 -5.63 -0.40
N GLU A 85 -7.34 -6.57 0.54
CA GLU A 85 -6.17 -7.28 1.06
C GLU A 85 -5.44 -8.04 -0.06
N ASN A 86 -6.18 -8.76 -0.91
CA ASN A 86 -5.60 -9.46 -2.06
C ASN A 86 -5.03 -8.48 -3.09
N ALA A 87 -5.75 -7.40 -3.41
CA ALA A 87 -5.26 -6.40 -4.36
C ALA A 87 -3.96 -5.76 -3.89
N ILE A 88 -3.86 -5.40 -2.60
CA ILE A 88 -2.63 -4.85 -2.00
C ILE A 88 -1.52 -5.90 -2.04
N ARG A 89 -1.80 -7.15 -1.64
CA ARG A 89 -0.81 -8.23 -1.64
C ARG A 89 -0.25 -8.48 -3.04
N ASP A 90 -1.12 -8.67 -4.02
CA ASP A 90 -0.74 -8.99 -5.40
C ASP A 90 0.06 -7.84 -6.02
N SER A 91 -0.37 -6.62 -5.76
CA SER A 91 0.31 -5.42 -6.24
C SER A 91 1.69 -5.22 -5.61
N MET A 92 1.82 -5.49 -4.30
CA MET A 92 3.11 -5.45 -3.61
C MET A 92 4.05 -6.56 -4.09
N ILE A 93 3.53 -7.77 -4.34
CA ILE A 93 4.31 -8.86 -4.95
C ILE A 93 4.83 -8.41 -6.33
N LYS A 94 3.97 -7.77 -7.13
CA LYS A 94 4.34 -7.26 -8.46
C LYS A 94 5.42 -6.16 -8.40
N ALA A 95 5.36 -5.28 -7.40
CA ALA A 95 6.36 -4.22 -7.21
C ALA A 95 7.71 -4.75 -6.69
N MET A 96 7.69 -5.86 -5.94
CA MET A 96 8.87 -6.49 -5.34
C MET A 96 9.47 -7.61 -6.18
N ARG A 97 8.82 -7.97 -7.30
CA ARG A 97 9.37 -8.88 -8.31
C ARG A 97 10.46 -8.20 -9.14
#